data_AF-A0AAE1L164-F1
#
_entry.id   AF-A0AAE1L164-F1
#
_cell.length_a   1.000
_cell.length_b   1.000
_cell.length_c   1.000
_cell.angle_alpha   90.00
_cell.angle_beta   90.00
_cell.angle_gamma   90.00
#
_symmetry.space_group_name_H-M   'P 1'
#
loop_
_entity.id
_entity.type
_entity.pdbx_description
1 polymer ?
#
loop_
_entity_poly.entity_id
_entity_poly.type
_entity_poly.pdbx_seq_one_letter_code
_entity_poly.pdbx_strand_id
1 'polypeptide(L)'
;MAQSATFSSLSKIKNVQPQPDLDLKIQLLLLKGAIYEVPYQPCFVSRIFLVPKSKDHLIIDLSSLNSHILAPYFHMHNHKSLADSLHPPAWMSTIDLQDAYLHVPI
;
A
#
# COMPACT_ATOMS: atom_id res chain seq x y z
N MET A 1 -39.59 -19.95 -18.19
CA MET A 1 -39.75 -18.54 -17.80
C MET A 1 -38.67 -18.26 -16.77
N ALA A 2 -37.42 -17.97 -17.17
CA ALA A 2 -36.88 -16.62 -17.43
C ALA A 2 -37.23 -15.67 -16.26
N GLN A 3 -36.30 -15.11 -15.49
CA GLN A 3 -35.12 -14.38 -15.97
C GLN A 3 -33.95 -14.45 -14.98
N SER A 4 -32.77 -14.65 -15.57
CA SER A 4 -31.45 -14.49 -14.98
C SER A 4 -31.15 -13.00 -14.79
N ALA A 5 -30.77 -12.59 -13.58
CA ALA A 5 -30.19 -11.27 -13.34
C ALA A 5 -28.68 -11.33 -13.66
N THR A 6 -28.30 -10.48 -14.60
CA THR A 6 -27.05 -10.43 -15.32
C THR A 6 -25.91 -9.93 -14.41
N PHE A 7 -24.93 -10.80 -14.12
CA PHE A 7 -23.66 -10.44 -13.48
C PHE A 7 -22.73 -9.81 -14.53
N SER A 8 -23.05 -8.60 -15.00
CA SER A 8 -22.27 -7.92 -16.04
C SER A 8 -21.43 -6.77 -15.48
N SER A 9 -20.30 -7.09 -14.84
CA SER A 9 -19.10 -6.23 -14.86
C SER A 9 -17.86 -6.96 -14.32
N LEU A 10 -17.54 -8.13 -14.88
CA LEU A 10 -16.26 -8.82 -14.65
C LEU A 10 -15.34 -8.81 -15.88
N SER A 11 -15.55 -7.90 -16.83
CA SER A 11 -14.78 -7.83 -18.07
C SER A 11 -13.43 -7.13 -17.91
N LYS A 12 -12.56 -7.65 -17.04
CA LYS A 12 -11.10 -7.49 -17.07
C LYS A 12 -10.42 -8.45 -16.08
N ILE A 13 -10.83 -9.73 -16.10
CA ILE A 13 -10.05 -10.80 -15.47
C ILE A 13 -8.87 -11.11 -16.40
N LYS A 14 -7.74 -10.44 -16.17
CA LYS A 14 -6.45 -10.96 -16.62
C LYS A 14 -6.06 -12.04 -15.61
N ASN A 15 -5.79 -13.25 -16.11
CA ASN A 15 -5.21 -14.37 -15.38
C ASN A 15 -4.12 -13.88 -14.41
N VAL A 16 -4.37 -13.96 -13.10
CA VAL A 16 -3.33 -13.81 -12.09
C VAL A 16 -2.64 -15.15 -11.98
N GLN A 17 -1.57 -15.33 -12.76
CA GLN A 17 -0.67 -16.46 -12.55
C GLN A 17 0.06 -16.24 -11.21
N PRO A 18 0.38 -17.31 -10.45
CA PRO A 18 1.28 -17.18 -9.29
C PRO A 18 2.60 -16.60 -9.79
N GLN A 19 2.88 -15.36 -9.42
CA GLN A 19 4.17 -14.74 -9.75
C GLN A 19 5.14 -15.19 -8.64
N PRO A 20 6.22 -15.93 -8.95
CA PRO A 20 7.14 -16.46 -7.94
C PRO A 20 7.76 -15.38 -7.03
N ASP A 21 7.75 -14.12 -7.47
CA ASP A 21 8.22 -12.98 -6.69
C ASP A 21 7.19 -12.45 -5.65
N LEU A 22 5.89 -12.79 -5.80
CA LEU A 22 4.85 -12.34 -4.89
C LEU A 22 4.92 -13.06 -3.54
N ASP A 23 5.02 -14.38 -3.57
CA ASP A 23 5.10 -15.21 -2.36
C ASP A 23 6.34 -14.87 -1.54
N LEU A 24 7.48 -14.65 -2.21
CA LEU A 24 8.71 -14.21 -1.57
C LEU A 24 8.53 -12.88 -0.83
N LYS A 25 7.82 -11.91 -1.43
CA LYS A 25 7.53 -10.63 -0.75
C LYS A 25 6.60 -10.77 0.45
N ILE A 26 5.59 -11.63 0.36
CA ILE A 26 4.71 -11.92 1.48
C ILE A 26 5.52 -12.52 2.64
N GLN A 27 6.41 -13.48 2.35
CA GLN A 27 7.31 -14.06 3.34
C GLN A 27 8.24 -13.02 3.96
N LEU A 28 8.80 -12.09 3.18
CA LEU A 28 9.62 -11.00 3.71
C LEU A 28 8.84 -10.07 4.65
N LEU A 29 7.58 -9.76 4.34
CA LEU A 29 6.73 -8.93 5.20
C LEU A 29 6.37 -9.65 6.51
N LEU A 30 6.09 -10.95 6.45
CA LEU A 30 5.89 -11.79 7.64
C LEU A 30 7.15 -11.80 8.52
N LEU A 31 8.32 -12.00 7.92
CA LEU A 31 9.60 -12.01 8.64
C LEU A 31 9.93 -10.66 9.29
N LYS A 32 9.56 -9.55 8.65
CA LYS A 32 9.67 -8.20 9.21
C LYS A 32 8.65 -7.91 10.32
N GLY A 33 7.67 -8.79 10.54
CA GLY A 33 6.57 -8.54 11.47
C GLY A 33 5.60 -7.46 10.98
N ALA A 34 5.64 -7.10 9.71
CA ALA A 34 4.79 -6.06 9.12
C ALA A 34 3.35 -6.56 8.86
N ILE A 35 3.19 -7.87 8.68
CA ILE A 35 1.90 -8.54 8.53
C ILE A 35 1.91 -9.83 9.35
N TYR A 36 0.71 -10.37 9.60
CA TYR A 36 0.52 -11.64 10.29
C TYR A 36 -0.67 -12.40 9.70
N GLU A 37 -0.72 -13.70 9.93
CA GLU A 37 -1.83 -14.54 9.51
C GLU A 37 -3.06 -14.30 10.37
N VAL A 38 -4.22 -14.20 9.73
CA VAL A 38 -5.52 -13.99 10.39
C VAL A 38 -6.45 -15.16 10.07
N PRO A 39 -7.24 -15.65 11.06
CA PRO A 39 -8.27 -16.63 10.79
C PRO A 39 -9.34 -16.05 9.87
N TYR A 40 -10.11 -16.93 9.23
CA TYR A 40 -11.21 -16.49 8.37
C TYR A 40 -12.24 -15.69 9.18
N GLN A 41 -12.50 -14.46 8.76
CA GLN A 41 -13.46 -13.55 9.39
C GLN A 41 -14.03 -12.56 8.36
N PRO A 42 -15.22 -11.98 8.61
CA PRO A 42 -15.71 -10.88 7.78
C PRO A 42 -14.76 -9.68 7.84
N CYS A 43 -14.09 -9.38 6.73
CA CYS A 43 -13.15 -8.26 6.63
C CYS A 43 -13.12 -7.68 5.20
N PHE A 44 -12.49 -6.51 5.06
CA PHE A 44 -12.15 -5.98 3.75
C PHE A 44 -11.08 -6.86 3.11
N VAL A 45 -11.37 -7.38 1.92
CA VAL A 45 -10.41 -8.14 1.10
C VAL A 45 -9.97 -7.26 -0.06
N SER A 46 -8.69 -6.95 -0.09
CA SER A 46 -8.07 -6.12 -1.14
C SER A 46 -7.22 -6.99 -2.06
N ARG A 47 -7.14 -6.61 -3.34
CA ARG A 47 -6.28 -7.31 -4.30
C ARG A 47 -4.82 -6.96 -4.03
N ILE A 48 -3.94 -7.95 -4.19
CA ILE A 48 -2.50 -7.78 -4.07
C ILE A 48 -1.86 -8.15 -5.41
N PHE A 49 -0.94 -7.32 -5.89
CA PHE A 49 -0.23 -7.57 -7.15
C PHE A 49 1.13 -6.86 -7.19
N LEU A 50 1.99 -7.29 -8.11
CA LEU A 50 3.28 -6.66 -8.34
C LEU A 50 3.20 -5.69 -9.52
N VAL A 51 3.87 -4.54 -9.40
CA VAL A 51 4.13 -3.64 -10.52
C VAL A 51 5.61 -3.69 -10.89
N PRO A 52 5.93 -3.96 -12.17
CA PRO A 52 7.30 -3.98 -12.64
C PRO A 52 7.89 -2.56 -12.57
N LYS A 53 8.83 -2.35 -11.66
CA LYS A 53 9.66 -1.14 -11.56
C LYS A 53 11.11 -1.58 -11.34
N SER A 54 12.06 -0.65 -11.16
CA SER A 54 13.46 -0.97 -10.86
C SER A 54 13.64 -1.91 -9.66
N LYS A 55 12.69 -1.93 -8.73
CA LYS A 55 12.42 -3.00 -7.79
C LYS A 55 10.93 -3.33 -7.93
N ASP A 56 10.57 -4.60 -8.06
CA ASP A 56 9.16 -4.99 -8.10
C ASP A 56 8.51 -4.53 -6.79
N HIS A 57 7.49 -3.67 -6.86
CA HIS A 57 6.80 -3.19 -5.67
C HIS A 57 5.52 -4.00 -5.45
N LEU A 58 5.31 -4.44 -4.21
CA LEU A 58 4.03 -5.03 -3.79
C LEU A 58 3.00 -3.91 -3.65
N ILE A 59 1.87 -4.03 -4.33
CA ILE A 59 0.76 -3.11 -4.23
C ILE A 59 -0.45 -3.83 -3.65
N ILE A 60 -1.09 -3.19 -2.68
CA ILE A 60 -2.38 -3.57 -2.13
C ILE A 60 -3.40 -2.52 -2.60
N ASP A 61 -4.43 -2.95 -3.32
CA ASP A 61 -5.48 -2.06 -3.81
C ASP A 61 -6.47 -1.70 -2.70
N LEU A 62 -6.17 -0.61 -1.98
CA LEU A 62 -6.99 -0.10 -0.88
C LEU A 62 -8.09 0.88 -1.32
N SER A 63 -8.36 1.01 -2.63
CA SER A 63 -9.33 2.00 -3.14
C SER A 63 -10.73 1.86 -2.51
N SER A 64 -11.20 0.62 -2.36
CA SER A 64 -12.49 0.31 -1.70
C SER A 64 -12.46 0.62 -0.20
N LEU A 65 -11.37 0.29 0.50
CA LEU A 65 -11.24 0.57 1.93
C LEU A 65 -11.17 2.09 2.18
N ASN A 66 -10.44 2.82 1.35
CA ASN A 66 -10.23 4.26 1.49
C ASN A 66 -11.54 5.07 1.46
N SER A 67 -12.58 4.61 0.75
CA SER A 67 -13.88 5.31 0.75
C SER A 67 -14.66 5.17 2.06
N HIS A 68 -14.22 4.28 2.97
CA HIS A 68 -14.84 4.03 4.27
C HIS A 68 -14.01 4.59 5.45
N ILE A 69 -12.79 5.06 5.19
CA ILE A 69 -11.91 5.64 6.21
C ILE A 69 -12.13 7.15 6.29
N LEU A 70 -12.36 7.65 7.51
CA LEU A 70 -12.32 9.09 7.79
C LEU A 70 -10.87 9.52 7.99
N ALA A 71 -10.29 10.19 7.00
CA ALA A 71 -8.93 10.73 7.09
C ALA A 71 -8.96 12.15 7.71
N PRO A 72 -8.40 12.37 8.90
CA PRO A 72 -8.33 13.71 9.49
C PRO A 72 -7.36 14.60 8.68
N TYR A 73 -7.54 15.91 8.80
CA TYR A 73 -6.62 16.86 8.18
C TYR A 73 -5.23 16.74 8.82
N PHE A 74 -4.22 16.53 7.98
CA PHE A 74 -2.81 16.54 8.37
C PHE A 74 -2.06 17.60 7.58
N HIS A 75 -1.41 18.52 8.28
CA HIS A 75 -0.58 19.55 7.65
C HIS A 75 0.84 19.04 7.41
N MET A 76 1.15 18.67 6.16
CA MET A 76 2.50 18.31 5.77
C MET A 76 3.27 19.57 5.36
N HIS A 77 4.30 19.93 6.11
CA HIS A 77 5.22 21.00 5.73
C HIS A 77 5.81 20.72 4.35
N ASN A 78 5.82 21.73 3.48
CA ASN A 78 6.41 21.63 2.16
C ASN A 78 7.87 22.13 2.16
N HIS A 79 8.60 21.82 1.08
CA HIS A 79 9.99 22.21 0.91
C HIS A 79 10.25 23.71 1.13
N LYS A 80 9.31 24.57 0.70
CA LYS A 80 9.41 26.01 0.89
C LYS A 80 9.30 26.41 2.36
N SER A 81 8.28 25.91 3.07
CA SER A 81 8.11 26.16 4.51
C SER A 81 9.29 25.66 5.34
N LEU A 82 9.92 24.57 4.90
CA LEU A 82 11.13 24.05 5.53
C LEU A 82 12.34 24.96 5.25
N ALA A 83 12.53 25.37 3.99
CA ALA A 83 13.62 26.25 3.58
C ALA A 83 13.55 27.63 4.26
N ASP A 84 12.35 28.21 4.35
CA ASP A 84 12.10 29.49 5.02
C ASP A 84 12.38 29.41 6.54
N SER A 85 12.41 28.19 7.13
CA SER A 85 12.75 27.95 8.54
C SER A 85 14.25 27.79 8.81
N LEU A 86 15.10 27.69 7.77
CA LEU A 86 16.54 27.48 7.93
C LEU A 86 17.28 28.83 8.05
N HIS A 87 18.20 28.94 9.01
CA HIS A 87 19.04 30.14 9.19
C HIS A 87 20.49 29.87 8.78
N PRO A 88 21.01 30.53 7.74
CA PRO A 88 22.41 30.40 7.34
C PRO A 88 23.40 31.01 8.36
N PRO A 89 24.63 30.47 8.47
CA PRO A 89 25.12 29.27 7.79
C PRO A 89 24.64 28.00 8.50
N ALA A 90 24.09 27.03 7.74
CA ALA A 90 23.59 25.77 8.26
C ALA A 90 24.29 24.59 7.58
N TRP A 91 24.70 23.59 8.37
CA TRP A 91 25.19 22.31 7.86
C TRP A 91 24.04 21.32 7.85
N MET A 92 23.89 20.59 6.75
CA MET A 92 22.74 19.72 6.52
C MET A 92 23.18 18.35 6.02
N SER A 93 22.42 17.33 6.38
CA SER A 93 22.56 15.96 5.87
C SER A 93 21.18 15.37 5.61
N THR A 94 21.10 14.44 4.67
CA THR A 94 19.85 13.77 4.28
C THR A 94 19.86 12.33 4.77
N ILE A 95 18.78 11.92 5.43
CA ILE A 95 18.56 10.54 5.87
C ILE A 95 17.29 10.05 5.21
N ASP A 96 17.39 8.95 4.46
CA ASP A 96 16.24 8.25 3.89
C ASP A 96 15.90 7.04 4.77
N LEU A 97 14.64 6.95 5.21
CA LEU A 97 14.17 5.85 6.05
C LEU A 97 13.59 4.74 5.19
N GLN A 98 14.32 3.63 5.10
CA GLN A 98 13.84 2.45 4.38
C GLN A 98 12.62 1.84 5.08
N ASP A 99 11.59 1.51 4.29
CA ASP A 99 10.34 0.92 4.76
C ASP A 99 9.66 1.74 5.87
N ALA A 100 9.78 3.09 5.82
CA ALA A 100 9.30 4.03 6.84
C ALA A 100 7.90 3.72 7.38
N TYR A 101 6.95 3.36 6.51
CA TYR A 101 5.57 3.05 6.91
C TYR A 101 5.44 1.81 7.80
N LEU A 102 6.35 0.83 7.68
CA LEU A 102 6.29 -0.40 8.47
C LEU A 102 6.74 -0.20 9.92
N HIS A 103 7.34 0.95 10.24
CA HIS A 103 7.76 1.29 11.60
C HIS A 103 6.63 1.89 12.44
N VAL A 104 5.52 2.31 11.82
CA VAL A 104 4.37 2.88 12.52
C VAL A 104 3.37 1.77 12.84
N PRO A 105 3.01 1.55 14.12
CA PRO A 105 2.02 0.55 14.47
C PRO A 105 0.63 0.95 13.98
N ILE A 106 -0.16 -0.04 13.57
CA ILE A 106 -1.58 0.09 13.17
C ILE A 106 -2.45 -0.41 14.32
#